data_AF-A0A6V7KGJ8-F1
#
_entry.id   AF-A0A6V7KGJ8-F1
#
_cell.length_a   1.000
_cell.length_b   1.000
_cell.length_c   1.000
_cell.angle_alpha   90.00
_cell.angle_beta   90.00
_cell.angle_gamma   90.00
#
_symmetry.space_group_name_H-M   'P 1'
#
loop_
_entity.id
_entity.type
_entity.pdbx_description
1 polymer ?
#
loop_
_entity_poly.entity_id
_entity_poly.type
_entity_poly.pdbx_seq_one_letter_code
_entity_poly.pdbx_strand_id
1 'polypeptide(L)'
;WVPIIEYIESKYEEFLNAESRVIRRQIPDSRVHCCLYFVSPTGHGLKPLDVEFMQRLHDKVNIIPVIAKADTMTPDECAHFKKQ
;
A
#
# COMPACT_ATOMS: atom_id res chain seq x y z
N TRP A 1 -5.56 -7.78 6.61
CA TRP A 1 -4.23 -7.55 6.02
C TRP A 1 -3.56 -8.83 5.54
N VAL A 2 -3.68 -9.96 6.24
CA VAL A 2 -3.03 -11.25 5.92
C VAL A 2 -2.99 -11.61 4.42
N PRO A 3 -4.11 -11.69 3.67
CA PRO A 3 -4.06 -12.11 2.26
C PRO A 3 -3.31 -11.13 1.34
N ILE A 4 -3.24 -9.85 1.72
CA ILE A 4 -2.53 -8.82 0.95
C ILE A 4 -1.02 -8.96 1.19
N ILE A 5 -0.62 -9.23 2.44
CA ILE A 5 0.78 -9.48 2.80
C ILE A 5 1.28 -10.75 2.11
N GLU A 6 0.53 -11.84 2.19
CA GLU A 6 0.86 -13.12 1.54
C GLU A 6 1.03 -12.95 0.02
N TYR A 7 0.17 -12.16 -0.62
CA TYR A 7 0.29 -11.87 -2.04
C TYR A 7 1.60 -11.15 -2.39
N ILE A 8 1.96 -10.12 -1.61
CA ILE A 8 3.20 -9.36 -1.82
C ILE A 8 4.42 -10.25 -1.60
N GLU A 9 4.42 -11.06 -0.54
CA GLU A 9 5.50 -12.00 -0.24
C GLU A 9 5.65 -13.05 -1.34
N SER A 10 4.54 -13.63 -1.81
CA SER A 10 4.54 -14.57 -2.93
C SER A 10 5.18 -13.97 -4.20
N LYS A 11 4.92 -12.68 -4.49
CA LYS A 11 5.57 -11.99 -5.62
C LYS A 11 7.06 -11.74 -5.41
N TYR A 12 7.49 -11.48 -4.18
CA TYR A 12 8.92 -11.41 -3.87
C TYR A 12 9.62 -12.76 -4.02
N GLU A 13 9.01 -13.84 -3.53
CA GLU A 13 9.54 -15.19 -3.66
C GLU A 13 9.62 -15.64 -5.13
N GLU A 14 8.59 -15.36 -5.93
CA GLU A 14 8.57 -15.67 -7.36
C GLU A 14 9.77 -15.02 -8.08
N PHE A 15 10.02 -13.74 -7.79
CA PHE A 15 11.15 -13.01 -8.35
C PHE A 15 12.51 -13.54 -7.86
N LEU A 16 12.66 -13.80 -6.56
CA LEU A 16 13.88 -14.34 -5.96
C LEU A 16 14.24 -15.74 -6.52
N ASN A 17 13.22 -16.60 -6.66
CA ASN A 17 13.38 -17.92 -7.25
C ASN A 17 13.78 -17.84 -8.73
N ALA A 18 13.27 -16.84 -9.46
CA ALA A 18 13.62 -16.62 -10.86
C ALA A 18 15.07 -16.09 -11.00
N GLU A 19 15.51 -15.15 -10.16
CA GLU A 19 16.90 -14.64 -10.14
C GLU A 19 17.93 -15.71 -9.79
N SER A 20 17.54 -16.66 -8.93
CA SER A 20 18.39 -17.77 -8.47
C SER A 20 18.60 -18.85 -9.55
N ARG A 21 17.89 -18.81 -10.69
CA ARG A 21 18.05 -19.80 -11.76
C ARG A 21 19.37 -19.62 -12.51
N VAL A 22 19.96 -20.76 -12.89
CA VAL A 22 21.25 -20.81 -13.62
C VAL A 22 21.16 -20.15 -15.00
N ILE A 23 20.00 -20.23 -15.66
CA ILE A 23 19.75 -19.58 -16.96
C ILE A 23 18.92 -18.32 -16.74
N ARG A 24 19.58 -17.17 -16.79
CA ARG A 24 18.95 -15.86 -16.62
C ARG A 24 18.43 -15.35 -17.97
N ARG A 25 17.14 -15.53 -18.22
CA ARG A 25 16.41 -14.79 -19.27
C ARG A 25 15.88 -13.48 -18.66
N GLN A 26 15.46 -12.52 -19.48
CA GLN A 26 14.71 -11.36 -18.98
C GLN A 26 13.47 -11.84 -18.25
N ILE A 27 13.41 -11.63 -16.93
CA ILE A 27 12.27 -12.01 -16.08
C ILE A 27 11.37 -10.76 -15.96
N PRO A 28 10.06 -10.88 -16.25
CA PRO A 28 9.13 -9.79 -15.99
C PRO A 28 9.00 -9.56 -14.47
N ASP A 29 9.28 -8.34 -14.03
CA ASP A 29 9.13 -7.96 -12.62
C ASP A 29 7.63 -7.77 -12.29
N SER A 30 7.06 -8.71 -11.54
CA SER A 30 5.66 -8.68 -11.10
C SER A 30 5.51 -8.28 -9.63
N ARG A 31 6.57 -7.79 -8.99
CA ARG A 31 6.53 -7.33 -7.59
C ARG A 31 5.65 -6.10 -7.45
N VAL A 32 5.05 -5.95 -6.28
CA VAL A 32 4.26 -4.76 -5.95
C VAL A 32 5.21 -3.64 -5.54
N HIS A 33 5.45 -2.67 -6.42
CA HIS A 33 6.35 -1.54 -6.12
C HIS A 33 5.70 -0.48 -5.23
N CYS A 34 4.37 -0.36 -5.32
CA CYS A 34 3.60 0.65 -4.60
C CYS A 34 2.18 0.14 -4.29
N CYS A 35 1.67 0.52 -3.11
CA CYS A 35 0.30 0.28 -2.67
C CYS A 35 -0.41 1.62 -2.46
N LEU A 36 -1.50 1.85 -3.19
CA LEU A 36 -2.39 2.99 -2.95
C LEU A 36 -3.36 2.64 -1.82
N TYR A 37 -3.20 3.27 -0.67
CA TYR A 37 -4.05 3.02 0.50
C TYR A 37 -5.18 4.04 0.58
N PHE A 38 -6.42 3.59 0.44
CA PHE A 38 -7.59 4.46 0.43
C PHE A 38 -8.09 4.73 1.86
N VAL A 39 -7.90 5.96 2.31
CA VAL A 39 -8.39 6.44 3.60
C VAL A 39 -9.80 6.98 3.43
N SER A 40 -10.72 6.61 4.33
CA SER A 40 -12.10 7.13 4.28
C SER A 40 -12.14 8.63 4.63
N PRO A 41 -12.95 9.45 3.93
CA PRO A 41 -13.08 10.88 4.18
C PRO A 41 -14.01 11.15 5.38
N THR A 42 -13.63 10.69 6.57
CA THR A 42 -14.47 10.80 7.78
C THR A 42 -14.37 12.16 8.47
N GLY A 43 -13.54 13.08 7.98
CA GLY A 43 -13.29 14.40 8.60
C GLY A 43 -12.55 14.36 9.95
N HIS A 44 -12.54 13.21 10.61
CA HIS A 44 -11.74 12.88 11.79
C HIS A 44 -10.50 12.07 11.38
N GLY A 45 -9.47 12.01 12.22
CA GLY A 45 -8.22 11.30 11.95
C GLY A 45 -8.35 9.82 11.56
N LEU A 46 -7.19 9.17 11.33
CA LEU A 46 -7.12 7.80 10.85
C LEU A 46 -7.79 6.80 11.80
N LYS A 47 -8.48 5.81 11.24
CA LYS A 47 -9.04 4.73 12.06
C LYS A 47 -7.89 3.90 12.64
N PRO A 48 -8.01 3.39 13.88
CA PRO A 48 -6.99 2.52 14.46
C PRO A 48 -6.65 1.31 13.57
N LEU A 49 -7.66 0.78 12.88
CA LEU A 49 -7.50 -0.30 11.89
C LEU A 49 -6.60 0.12 10.71
N ASP A 50 -6.78 1.34 10.19
CA ASP A 50 -5.97 1.86 9.08
C ASP A 50 -4.52 2.04 9.52
N VAL A 51 -4.30 2.52 10.74
CA VAL A 51 -2.97 2.67 11.35
C VAL A 51 -2.29 1.32 11.48
N GLU A 52 -2.95 0.32 12.06
CA GLU A 52 -2.41 -1.03 12.22
C GLU A 52 -2.10 -1.67 10.86
N PHE A 53 -3.00 -1.50 9.88
CA PHE A 53 -2.81 -2.04 8.55
C PHE A 53 -1.58 -1.42 7.87
N MET A 54 -1.46 -0.09 7.90
CA MET A 54 -0.32 0.61 7.31
C MET A 54 0.99 0.27 8.02
N GLN A 55 1.00 0.18 9.36
CA GLN A 55 2.17 -0.25 10.14
C GLN A 55 2.64 -1.66 9.77
N ARG A 56 1.75 -2.59 9.43
CA ARG A 56 2.17 -3.93 9.02
C ARG A 56 2.66 -4.00 7.58
N LEU A 57 2.17 -3.10 6.73
CA LEU A 57 2.43 -3.13 5.30
C LEU A 57 3.63 -2.26 4.88
N HIS A 58 3.97 -1.23 5.66
CA HIS A 58 5.00 -0.24 5.28
C HIS A 58 6.41 -0.84 5.12
N ASP A 59 6.71 -1.92 5.84
CA ASP A 59 7.99 -2.63 5.74
C ASP A 59 8.12 -3.48 4.46
N LYS A 60 7.01 -3.74 3.75
CA LYS A 60 6.96 -4.65 2.60
C LYS A 60 6.77 -3.93 1.27
N VAL A 61 6.07 -2.80 1.25
CA VAL A 61 5.77 -2.04 0.03
C VAL A 61 5.64 -0.56 0.33
N ASN A 62 5.99 0.28 -0.64
CA ASN A 62 5.78 1.72 -0.54
C ASN A 62 4.28 2.03 -0.50
N ILE A 63 3.81 2.61 0.60
CA ILE A 63 2.40 2.98 0.76
C ILE A 63 2.22 4.45 0.38
N ILE A 64 1.25 4.72 -0.48
CA ILE A 64 0.78 6.07 -0.79
C ILE A 64 -0.64 6.21 -0.26
N PRO A 65 -0.85 6.95 0.85
CA PRO A 65 -2.19 7.21 1.36
C PRO A 65 -2.93 8.17 0.42
N VAL A 66 -4.17 7.81 0.08
CA VAL A 66 -5.07 8.56 -0.79
C VAL A 66 -6.40 8.75 -0.07
N ILE A 67 -6.89 9.99 0.01
CA ILE A 67 -8.23 10.26 0.54
C ILE A 67 -9.26 9.79 -0.49
N ALA A 68 -10.02 8.76 -0.15
CA ALA A 68 -11.10 8.26 -0.98
C ALA A 68 -12.24 9.28 -1.04
N LYS A 69 -12.93 9.36 -2.19
CA LYS A 69 -14.11 10.22 -2.37
C LYS A 69 -13.90 11.65 -1.83
N ALA A 70 -12.81 12.28 -2.22
CA ALA A 70 -12.44 13.61 -1.73
C ALA A 70 -13.49 14.70 -2.07
N ASP A 71 -14.40 14.43 -3.00
CA ASP A 71 -15.56 15.25 -3.33
C ASP A 71 -16.56 15.39 -2.17
N THR A 72 -16.53 14.51 -1.16
CA THR A 72 -17.38 14.62 0.02
C THR A 72 -16.85 15.58 1.08
N MET A 73 -15.68 16.20 0.87
CA MET A 73 -15.06 17.14 1.80
C MET A 73 -14.89 18.50 1.13
N THR A 74 -15.02 19.56 1.92
CA THR A 74 -14.65 20.91 1.47
C THR A 74 -13.12 21.04 1.34
N PRO A 75 -12.60 22.00 0.55
CA PRO A 75 -11.17 22.21 0.41
C PRO A 75 -10.45 22.47 1.75
N ASP A 76 -11.11 23.17 2.67
CA ASP A 76 -10.58 23.47 4.01
C ASP A 76 -10.51 22.23 4.89
N GLU A 77 -11.55 21.38 4.88
CA GLU A 77 -11.56 20.11 5.61
C GLU A 77 -10.49 19.16 5.06
N CYS A 78 -10.29 19.11 3.74
CA CYS A 78 -9.25 18.30 3.11
C CYS A 78 -7.85 18.78 3.52
N ALA A 79 -7.62 20.09 3.58
CA ALA A 79 -6.35 20.66 4.05
C ALA A 79 -6.09 20.39 5.54
N HIS A 80 -7.15 20.42 6.36
CA HIS A 80 -7.05 20.08 7.77
C HIS A 80 -6.75 18.59 7.98
N PHE A 81 -7.47 17.71 7.27
CA PHE A 81 -7.30 16.27 7.34
C PHE A 81 -5.91 15.81 6.93
N LYS A 82 -5.28 16.48 5.96
CA LYS A 82 -3.89 16.20 5.55
C LYS A 82 -2.83 16.64 6.56
N LYS A 83 -3.15 17.54 7.48
CA LYS A 83 -2.22 18.05 8.51
C LYS A 83 -2.26 17.26 9.81
N GLN A 84 -3.36 16.54 10.07
CA GLN A 84 -3.49 15.61 11.19
C GLN A 84 -2.71 14.33 10.92
#